data_AF-A0A1H1AMD7-F1
#
_entry.id   AF-A0A1H1AMD7-F1
#
_cell.length_a   1.000
_cell.length_b   1.000
_cell.length_c   1.000
_cell.angle_alpha   90.00
_cell.angle_beta   90.00
_cell.angle_gamma   90.00
#
_symmetry.space_group_name_H-M   'P 1'
#
loop_
_entity.id
_entity.type
_entity.pdbx_description
1 polymer ?
#
loop_
_entity_poly.entity_id
_entity_poly.type
_entity_poly.pdbx_seq_one_letter_code
_entity_poly.pdbx_strand_id
1 'polypeptide(L)'
;MNESPEHPALIRLRAELDAAWKGIGILGDMADDSRDRVVAELRAAVPDVASRAARAAGADAAVAEISRFADAEVVTSDAAVPTATIWDDIVHSAAEAASAAR
;
A
#
# COMPACT_ATOMS: atom_id res chain seq x y z
N MET A 1 -29.27 -1.94 -1.79
CA MET A 1 -27.83 -1.77 -1.51
C MET A 1 -27.58 -2.39 -0.16
N ASN A 2 -27.04 -3.61 -0.13
CA ASN A 2 -26.55 -4.17 1.13
C ASN A 2 -25.11 -3.70 1.25
N GLU A 3 -24.90 -2.59 1.96
CA GLU A 3 -23.58 -2.24 2.46
C GLU A 3 -23.27 -3.25 3.56
N SER A 4 -22.77 -4.42 3.18
CA SER A 4 -22.14 -5.32 4.14
C SER A 4 -21.09 -4.48 4.88
N PRO A 5 -21.10 -4.45 6.22
CA PRO A 5 -20.15 -3.63 6.98
C PRO A 5 -18.73 -3.97 6.51
N GLU A 6 -17.96 -2.94 6.13
CA GLU A 6 -16.59 -3.12 5.66
C GLU A 6 -15.80 -3.93 6.68
N HIS A 7 -15.15 -5.01 6.21
CA HIS A 7 -14.40 -5.90 7.09
C HIS A 7 -13.27 -5.12 7.79
N PRO A 8 -13.10 -5.17 9.12
CA PRO A 8 -12.12 -4.35 9.85
C PRO A 8 -10.68 -4.49 9.32
N ALA A 9 -10.32 -5.67 8.80
CA ALA A 9 -9.02 -5.91 8.17
C ALA A 9 -8.82 -5.11 6.87
N LEU A 10 -9.87 -4.88 6.08
CA LEU A 10 -9.82 -4.03 4.87
C LEU A 10 -9.73 -2.55 5.24
N ILE A 11 -10.43 -2.12 6.28
CA ILE A 11 -10.29 -0.75 6.82
C ILE A 11 -8.84 -0.50 7.26
N ARG A 12 -8.23 -1.47 7.95
CA ARG A 12 -6.83 -1.39 8.36
C ARG A 12 -5.89 -1.35 7.16
N LEU A 13 -6.12 -2.20 6.15
CA LEU A 13 -5.35 -2.19 4.91
C LEU A 13 -5.39 -0.80 4.24
N ARG A 14 -6.57 -0.19 4.12
CA ARG A 14 -6.73 1.15 3.56
C ARG A 14 -5.98 2.22 4.36
N ALA A 15 -6.03 2.14 5.70
CA ALA A 15 -5.29 3.08 6.54
C ALA A 15 -3.76 2.95 6.39
N GLU A 16 -3.25 1.72 6.24
CA GLU A 16 -1.81 1.47 6.03
C GLU A 16 -1.37 1.91 4.62
N LEU A 17 -2.22 1.74 3.59
CA LEU A 17 -1.96 2.26 2.25
C LEU A 17 -1.93 3.80 2.23
N ASP A 18 -2.85 4.47 2.93
CA ASP A 18 -2.85 5.92 3.10
C ASP A 18 -1.63 6.45 3.86
N ALA A 19 -1.21 5.74 4.91
CA ALA A 19 0.02 6.08 5.63
C ALA A 19 1.26 5.91 4.75
N ALA A 20 1.34 4.81 3.99
CA ALA A 20 2.42 4.54 3.05
C ALA A 20 2.49 5.61 1.95
N TRP A 21 1.34 5.98 1.39
CA TRP A 21 1.21 7.04 0.41
C TRP A 21 1.78 8.38 0.89
N LYS A 22 1.35 8.80 2.09
CA LYS A 22 1.83 10.04 2.72
C LYS A 22 3.33 9.98 3.02
N GLY A 23 3.83 8.80 3.43
CA GLY A 23 5.26 8.57 3.61
C GLY A 23 6.06 8.73 2.32
N ILE A 24 5.53 8.25 1.19
CA ILE A 24 6.15 8.44 -0.14
C ILE A 24 6.16 9.90 -0.56
N GLY A 25 5.07 10.63 -0.30
CA GLY A 25 4.93 12.04 -0.67
C GLY A 25 5.98 12.97 -0.05
N ILE A 26 6.58 12.58 1.09
CA ILE A 26 7.60 13.38 1.78
C ILE A 26 9.04 12.92 1.48
N LEU A 27 9.25 11.86 0.69
CA LEU A 27 10.60 11.29 0.47
C LEU A 27 11.57 12.29 -0.16
N GLY A 28 11.08 13.20 -1.02
CA GLY A 28 11.89 14.25 -1.64
C GLY A 28 12.52 15.21 -0.62
N ASP A 29 11.85 15.42 0.52
CA ASP A 29 12.30 16.32 1.59
C ASP A 29 13.20 15.62 2.63
N MET A 30 13.39 14.30 2.52
CA MET A 30 14.16 13.51 3.48
C MET A 30 15.62 13.37 3.07
N ALA A 31 16.51 13.31 4.07
CA ALA A 31 17.89 12.87 3.87
C ALA A 31 17.93 11.40 3.39
N ASP A 32 18.92 11.07 2.55
CA ASP A 32 18.99 9.79 1.83
C ASP A 32 18.91 8.57 2.78
N ASP A 33 19.69 8.54 3.88
CA ASP A 33 19.65 7.42 4.84
C ASP A 33 18.26 7.21 5.46
N SER A 34 17.57 8.32 5.78
CA SER A 34 16.21 8.27 6.32
C SER A 34 15.21 7.82 5.26
N ARG A 35 15.38 8.27 4.02
CA ARG A 35 14.54 7.90 2.88
C ARG A 35 14.62 6.40 2.61
N ASP A 36 15.83 5.86 2.50
CA ASP A 36 16.06 4.43 2.24
C ASP A 36 15.46 3.55 3.33
N ARG A 37 15.60 3.97 4.59
CA ARG A 37 14.98 3.30 5.72
C ARG A 37 13.45 3.27 5.61
N VAL A 38 12.82 4.41 5.34
CA VAL A 38 11.35 4.48 5.19
C VAL A 38 10.90 3.61 4.02
N VAL A 39 11.57 3.67 2.87
CA VAL A 39 11.24 2.82 1.71
C VAL A 39 11.34 1.33 2.06
N ALA A 40 12.38 0.92 2.80
CA ALA A 40 12.54 -0.46 3.24
C ALA A 40 11.42 -0.88 4.22
N GLU A 41 11.06 -0.02 5.16
CA GLU A 41 9.96 -0.26 6.11
C GLU A 41 8.61 -0.41 5.39
N LEU A 42 8.31 0.47 4.42
CA LEU A 42 7.08 0.39 3.63
C LEU A 42 7.01 -0.89 2.78
N ARG A 43 8.11 -1.26 2.12
CA ARG A 43 8.22 -2.50 1.33
C ARG A 43 8.04 -3.77 2.17
N ALA A 44 8.28 -3.72 3.48
CA ALA A 44 8.03 -4.84 4.38
C ALA A 44 6.60 -4.81 4.97
N ALA A 45 6.15 -3.65 5.44
CA ALA A 45 4.91 -3.53 6.20
C ALA A 45 3.65 -3.70 5.34
N VAL A 46 3.62 -3.08 4.15
CA VAL A 46 2.40 -3.08 3.32
C VAL A 46 2.04 -4.48 2.82
N PRO A 47 2.98 -5.31 2.29
CA PRO A 47 2.66 -6.68 1.90
C PRO A 47 2.23 -7.59 3.06
N ASP A 48 2.76 -7.38 4.26
CA ASP A 48 2.35 -8.13 5.45
C ASP A 48 0.90 -7.82 5.85
N VAL A 49 0.53 -6.53 5.86
CA VAL A 49 -0.85 -6.09 6.14
C VAL A 49 -1.80 -6.62 5.06
N ALA A 50 -1.42 -6.55 3.79
CA ALA A 50 -2.20 -7.08 2.67
C ALA A 50 -2.45 -8.59 2.81
N SER A 51 -1.42 -9.36 3.17
CA SER A 51 -1.54 -10.79 3.45
C SER A 51 -2.46 -11.08 4.64
N ARG A 52 -2.42 -10.26 5.69
CA ARG A 52 -3.33 -10.39 6.85
C ARG A 52 -4.78 -10.06 6.47
N ALA A 53 -4.99 -9.03 5.66
CA ALA A 53 -6.30 -8.68 5.15
C ALA A 53 -6.88 -9.78 4.25
N ALA A 54 -6.07 -10.35 3.36
CA ALA A 54 -6.46 -11.45 2.50
C ALA A 54 -6.90 -12.69 3.30
N ARG A 55 -6.15 -13.07 4.35
CA ARG A 55 -6.54 -14.20 5.21
C ARG A 55 -7.83 -13.97 5.99
N ALA A 56 -8.13 -12.71 6.33
CA ALA A 56 -9.28 -12.37 7.16
C ALA A 56 -10.56 -12.09 6.34
N ALA A 57 -10.44 -11.39 5.22
CA ALA A 57 -11.55 -10.89 4.40
C ALA A 57 -11.64 -11.57 3.02
N GLY A 58 -10.68 -12.41 2.65
CA GLY A 58 -10.55 -13.03 1.34
C GLY A 58 -9.54 -12.31 0.44
N ALA A 59 -8.78 -13.07 -0.34
CA ALA A 59 -7.75 -12.56 -1.25
C ALA A 59 -8.32 -11.60 -2.29
N ASP A 60 -9.44 -11.95 -2.93
CA ASP A 60 -10.07 -11.11 -3.96
C ASP A 60 -10.51 -9.74 -3.41
N ALA A 61 -11.05 -9.72 -2.19
CA ALA A 61 -11.47 -8.48 -1.54
C ALA A 61 -10.28 -7.58 -1.20
N ALA A 62 -9.18 -8.18 -0.71
CA ALA A 62 -7.95 -7.44 -0.40
C ALA A 62 -7.30 -6.87 -1.68
N VAL A 63 -7.20 -7.66 -2.75
CA VAL A 63 -6.66 -7.20 -4.04
C VAL A 63 -7.52 -6.09 -4.63
N ALA A 64 -8.85 -6.23 -4.60
CA ALA A 64 -9.75 -5.18 -5.08
C ALA A 64 -9.60 -3.86 -4.31
N GLU A 65 -9.33 -3.93 -2.99
CA GLU A 65 -9.06 -2.73 -2.19
C GLU A 65 -7.73 -2.06 -2.58
N ILE A 66 -6.68 -2.86 -2.78
CA ILE A 66 -5.35 -2.39 -3.19
C ILE A 66 -5.43 -1.70 -4.56
N SER A 67 -6.06 -2.34 -5.55
CA SER A 67 -6.23 -1.77 -6.89
C SER A 67 -7.04 -0.47 -6.86
N ARG A 68 -8.15 -0.42 -6.11
CA ARG A 68 -8.95 0.80 -6.00
C ARG A 68 -8.16 1.96 -5.40
N PHE A 69 -7.33 1.67 -4.40
CA PHE A 69 -6.50 2.69 -3.76
C PHE A 69 -5.41 3.19 -4.72
N ALA A 70 -4.77 2.28 -5.46
CA ALA A 70 -3.76 2.63 -6.46
C ALA A 70 -4.32 3.47 -7.62
N ASP A 71 -5.56 3.20 -8.05
CA ASP A 71 -6.22 3.96 -9.12
C ASP A 71 -6.70 5.35 -8.65
N ALA A 72 -7.01 5.51 -7.36
CA ALA A 72 -7.56 6.76 -6.82
C ALA A 72 -6.48 7.81 -6.50
N GLU A 73 -5.28 7.36 -6.12
CA GLU A 73 -4.22 8.23 -5.63
C GLU A 73 -3.19 8.57 -6.73
N VAL A 74 -2.98 9.86 -7.00
CA VAL A 74 -2.06 10.34 -8.05
C VAL A 74 -0.70 10.66 -7.45
N VAL A 75 0.33 9.87 -7.78
CA VAL A 75 1.67 10.13 -7.23
C VAL A 75 2.21 11.33 -7.97
N THR A 76 2.42 12.44 -7.27
CA THR A 76 3.21 13.54 -7.84
C THR A 76 4.64 13.06 -7.99
N SER A 77 5.09 12.89 -9.24
CA SER A 77 6.48 12.55 -9.53
C SER A 77 7.36 13.76 -9.24
N ASP A 78 8.22 13.65 -8.25
CA ASP A 78 9.42 14.48 -8.15
C ASP A 78 10.45 13.96 -9.18
N ALA A 79 11.22 14.85 -9.80
CA ALA A 79 12.28 14.46 -10.71
C ALA A 79 13.53 13.92 -9.96
N ALA A 80 13.70 14.28 -8.69
CA ALA A 80 14.84 13.85 -7.87
C ALA A 80 14.64 12.48 -7.21
N VAL A 81 13.39 12.10 -6.91
CA VAL A 81 13.03 10.84 -6.26
C VAL A 81 11.92 10.16 -7.07
N PRO A 82 12.11 8.90 -7.52
CA PRO A 82 11.10 8.20 -8.33
C PRO A 82 9.95 7.68 -7.44
N THR A 83 9.22 8.59 -6.81
CA THR A 83 8.10 8.32 -5.89
C THR A 83 7.03 7.44 -6.55
N ALA A 84 6.74 7.69 -7.82
CA ALA A 84 5.77 6.90 -8.59
C ALA A 84 6.20 5.43 -8.73
N THR A 85 7.46 5.18 -9.09
CA THR A 85 8.00 3.82 -9.21
C THR A 85 8.04 3.11 -7.86
N ILE A 86 8.45 3.82 -6.79
CA ILE A 86 8.46 3.24 -5.44
C ILE A 86 7.06 2.85 -5.00
N TRP A 87 6.05 3.68 -5.30
CA TRP A 87 4.66 3.38 -4.99
C TRP A 87 4.14 2.18 -5.77
N ASP A 88 4.37 2.15 -7.09
CA ASP A 88 3.95 1.04 -7.95
C ASP A 88 4.54 -0.30 -7.47
N ASP A 89 5.83 -0.32 -7.10
CA ASP A 89 6.49 -1.50 -6.53
C ASP A 89 5.80 -1.99 -5.25
N ILE A 90 5.43 -1.06 -4.36
CA ILE A 90 4.80 -1.35 -3.07
C ILE A 90 3.39 -1.92 -3.29
N VAL A 91 2.58 -1.27 -4.12
CA VAL A 91 1.22 -1.71 -4.46
C VAL A 91 1.25 -3.07 -5.14
N HIS A 92 2.16 -3.26 -6.11
CA HIS A 92 2.32 -4.55 -6.80
C HIS A 92 2.70 -5.66 -5.81
N SER A 93 3.69 -5.43 -4.96
CA SER A 93 4.13 -6.40 -3.94
C SER A 93 3.01 -6.72 -2.94
N ALA A 94 2.18 -5.74 -2.59
CA ALA A 94 1.04 -5.92 -1.71
C ALA A 94 -0.05 -6.79 -2.35
N ALA A 95 -0.36 -6.54 -3.62
CA ALA A 95 -1.33 -7.34 -4.38
C ALA A 95 -0.86 -8.80 -4.51
N GLU A 96 0.41 -9.00 -4.88
CA GLU A 96 1.03 -10.34 -4.95
C GLU A 96 0.92 -11.08 -3.61
N ALA A 97 1.24 -10.41 -2.50
CA ALA A 97 1.19 -11.00 -1.16
C ALA A 97 -0.24 -11.35 -0.74
N ALA A 98 -1.22 -10.48 -1.04
CA ALA A 98 -2.64 -10.75 -0.82
C ALA A 98 -3.13 -11.97 -1.65
N SER A 99 -2.76 -12.03 -2.94
CA SER A 99 -3.11 -13.15 -3.83
C SER A 99 -2.48 -14.48 -3.40
N ALA A 100 -1.25 -14.44 -2.89
CA ALA A 100 -0.53 -15.62 -2.40
C ALA A 100 -1.04 -16.15 -1.05
N ALA A 101 -1.77 -15.34 -0.29
CA ALA A 101 -2.28 -15.69 1.04
C ALA A 101 -3.60 -16.50 1.05
N ARG A 102 -4.04 -16.97 -0.13
CA ARG A 102 -5.24 -17.79 -0.35
C ARG A 102 -5.15 -19.21 0.19
#